data_AF-A0A3N6QMA6-F1
#
_entry.id   AF-A0A3N6QMA6-F1
#
_cell.length_a   1.000
_cell.length_b   1.000
_cell.length_c   1.000
_cell.angle_alpha   90.00
_cell.angle_beta   90.00
_cell.angle_gamma   90.00
#
_symmetry.space_group_name_H-M   'P 1'
#
loop_
_entity.id
_entity.type
_entity.pdbx_description
1 polymer ?
#
loop_
_entity_poly.entity_id
_entity_poly.type
_entity_poly.pdbx_seq_one_letter_code
_entity_poly.pdbx_strand_id
1 'polypeptide(L)' 'MVTSPRCGARTRDGTACRAPAMHGKPRCRMHGGAPRSGAPKGNQNARRHGMYTPDGRAERHQVKTLLRTLGSF' A
#
# COMPACT_ATOMS: atom_id res chain seq x y z
N MET A 1 28.47 -0.42 14.93
CA MET A 1 27.62 0.43 14.06
C MET A 1 26.40 -0.38 13.64
N VAL A 2 25.19 -0.05 14.09
CA VAL A 2 23.98 -0.74 13.59
C VAL A 2 23.75 -0.30 12.15
N THR A 3 24.03 -1.17 11.19
CA THR A 3 23.80 -0.88 9.78
C THR A 3 22.29 -0.87 9.53
N SER A 4 21.73 0.31 9.24
CA SER A 4 20.34 0.38 8.78
C SER A 4 20.18 -0.47 7.51
N PRO A 5 19.07 -1.23 7.39
CA PRO A 5 18.80 -2.01 6.20
C PRO A 5 18.79 -1.12 4.96
N ARG A 6 19.11 -1.69 3.80
CA ARG A 6 19.08 -0.96 2.52
C ARG A 6 17.64 -0.75 2.05
N CYS A 7 17.42 0.32 1.30
CA CYS A 7 16.12 0.60 0.70
C CYS A 7 15.70 -0.49 -0.30
N GLY A 8 14.52 -1.08 -0.11
CA GLY A 8 13.98 -2.12 -1.00
C GLY A 8 13.39 -1.61 -2.34
N ALA A 9 13.81 -0.44 -2.82
CA ALA A 9 13.31 0.14 -4.06
C ALA A 9 14.28 -0.15 -5.22
N ARG A 10 13.75 -0.31 -6.43
CA ARG A 10 14.56 -0.29 -7.65
C ARG A 10 14.72 1.15 -8.14
N THR A 11 15.92 1.50 -8.57
CA THR A 11 16.23 2.78 -9.21
C THR A 11 15.65 2.80 -10.63
N ARG A 12 15.68 3.97 -11.29
CA ARG A 12 15.26 4.09 -12.69
C ARG A 12 16.11 3.24 -13.64
N ASP A 13 17.38 3.03 -13.28
CA ASP A 13 18.32 2.17 -14.02
C ASP A 13 18.11 0.67 -13.72
N GLY A 14 17.05 0.31 -13.00
CA GLY A 14 16.67 -1.07 -12.70
C GLY A 14 17.47 -1.72 -11.57
N THR A 15 18.48 -1.07 -11.00
CA THR A 15 19.33 -1.56 -9.92
C THR A 15 18.70 -1.36 -8.54
N ALA A 16 19.17 -2.09 -7.52
CA ALA A 16 18.69 -1.92 -6.15
C ALA A 16 19.18 -0.59 -5.56
N CYS A 17 18.31 0.09 -4.81
CA CYS A 17 18.67 1.33 -4.12
C CYS A 17 19.66 1.06 -2.96
N ARG A 18 20.85 1.66 -3.03
CA ARG A 18 21.92 1.49 -2.03
C ARG A 18 21.79 2.40 -0.80
N ALA A 19 20.84 3.35 -0.82
CA ALA A 19 20.61 4.27 0.29
C ALA A 19 20.07 3.53 1.53
N PRO A 20 20.39 4.00 2.75
CA PRO A 20 19.81 3.44 3.96
C PRO A 20 18.29 3.66 3.99
N ALA A 21 17.55 2.66 4.46
CA ALA A 21 16.14 2.80 4.74
C ALA A 21 15.94 3.71 5.97
N MET A 22 14.84 4.47 5.97
CA MET A 22 14.48 5.29 7.13
C MET A 22 14.10 4.39 8.32
N HIS A 23 14.34 4.86 9.55
CA HIS A 23 14.03 4.10 10.76
C HIS A 23 12.56 3.62 10.76
N GLY A 24 12.35 2.33 11.03
CA GLY A 24 11.02 1.70 11.04
C GLY A 24 10.33 1.61 9.66
N LYS A 25 11.03 1.89 8.55
CA LYS A 25 10.48 1.87 7.19
C LYS A 25 11.33 1.00 6.26
N PRO A 26 10.74 0.42 5.20
CA PRO A 26 11.47 -0.41 4.24
C PRO A 26 12.18 0.40 3.13
N ARG A 27 11.99 1.72 3.07
CA ARG A 27 12.47 2.58 1.97
C ARG A 27 13.21 3.81 2.48
N CYS A 28 14.11 4.35 1.65
CA CYS A 28 14.85 5.57 1.94
C CYS A 28 13.99 6.82 1.73
N ARG A 29 14.48 7.98 2.19
CA ARG A 29 13.82 9.29 2.03
C ARG A 29 13.37 9.56 0.59
N MET A 30 14.19 9.19 -0.39
CA MET A 30 13.93 9.44 -1.83
C MET A 30 12.92 8.48 -2.46
N HIS A 31 12.70 7.31 -1.86
CA HIS A 31 11.79 6.29 -2.39
C HIS A 31 10.56 6.10 -1.48
N GLY A 32 9.99 7.19 -0.96
CA GLY A 32 8.75 7.15 -0.16
C GLY A 32 8.96 6.77 1.31
N GLY A 33 10.19 6.84 1.82
CA GLY A 33 10.49 6.69 3.25
C GLY A 33 10.43 7.98 4.05
N ALA A 34 10.26 9.14 3.40
CA ALA A 34 10.23 10.43 4.09
C ALA A 34 9.03 10.52 5.06
N PRO A 35 9.11 11.34 6.12
CA PRO A 35 7.97 11.64 6.98
C PRO A 35 6.78 12.10 6.13
N ARG A 36 5.56 11.66 6.49
CA ARG A 36 4.33 11.94 5.74
C ARG A 36 4.34 11.47 4.27
N SER A 37 5.21 10.54 3.90
CA SER A 37 5.10 9.83 2.60
C SER A 37 3.84 8.97 2.57
N GLY A 38 3.12 9.03 1.46
CA GLY A 38 1.85 8.33 1.25
C GLY A 38 0.64 9.22 1.52
N ALA A 39 -0.55 8.71 1.21
CA ALA A 39 -1.79 9.43 1.45
C ALA A 39 -2.09 9.52 2.96
N PRO A 40 -2.49 10.70 3.47
CA PRO A 40 -3.01 10.81 4.83
C PRO A 40 -4.22 9.89 5.06
N LYS A 41 -4.42 9.49 6.31
CA LYS A 41 -5.62 8.74 6.71
C LYS A 41 -6.88 9.56 6.36
N GLY A 42 -7.82 8.97 5.64
CA GLY A 42 -9.06 9.63 5.23
C GLY A 42 -8.97 10.50 3.97
N ASN A 43 -7.80 10.55 3.30
CA ASN A 43 -7.67 11.27 2.03
C ASN A 43 -8.63 10.71 0.96
N GLN A 44 -9.39 11.60 0.29
CA GLN A 44 -10.33 11.26 -0.78
C GLN A 44 -9.82 11.65 -2.18
N ASN A 45 -8.65 12.27 -2.33
CA ASN A 45 -8.16 12.81 -3.60
C ASN A 45 -8.01 11.74 -4.71
N ALA A 46 -7.64 10.51 -4.34
CA ALA A 46 -7.52 9.39 -5.28
C ALA A 46 -8.83 8.59 -5.45
N ARG A 47 -9.91 8.96 -4.74
CA ARG A 47 -11.20 8.26 -4.80
C ARG A 47 -11.91 8.66 -6.10
N ARG A 48 -12.27 7.68 -6.92
CA ARG A 48 -13.08 7.89 -8.14
C ARG A 48 -14.52 7.41 -7.99
N HIS A 49 -14.71 6.12 -7.75
CA HIS A 49 -16.04 5.46 -7.76
C HIS A 49 -16.30 4.60 -6.51
N GLY A 50 -15.48 4.73 -5.45
CA GLY A 50 -15.72 4.07 -4.16
C GLY A 50 -15.42 2.57 -4.07
N MET A 51 -15.27 1.82 -5.17
CA MET A 51 -15.11 0.34 -5.12
C MET A 51 -13.92 -0.19 -4.29
N TYR A 52 -12.91 0.65 -4.04
CA TYR A 52 -11.72 0.31 -3.24
C TYR A 52 -11.77 0.83 -1.80
N THR A 53 -12.82 1.56 -1.40
CA THR A 53 -13.01 1.98 -0.01
C THR A 53 -13.31 0.78 0.88
N PRO A 54 -13.18 0.92 2.22
CA PRO A 54 -13.60 -0.12 3.16
C PRO A 54 -15.05 -0.58 2.91
N ASP A 55 -15.98 0.36 2.75
CA ASP A 55 -17.40 0.06 2.53
C ASP A 55 -17.63 -0.68 1.21
N GLY A 56 -17.03 -0.21 0.10
CA GLY A 56 -17.16 -0.87 -1.21
C GLY A 56 -16.48 -2.24 -1.27
N ARG A 57 -15.50 -2.51 -0.40
CA ARG A 57 -14.95 -3.86 -0.21
C ARG A 57 -15.91 -4.74 0.61
N ALA A 58 -16.50 -4.20 1.67
CA ALA A 58 -17.43 -4.91 2.54
C ALA A 58 -18.70 -5.33 1.79
N GLU A 59 -19.31 -4.42 1.03
CA GLU A 59 -20.47 -4.68 0.19
C GLU A 59 -20.18 -5.81 -0.81
N ARG A 60 -19.07 -5.73 -1.56
CA ARG A 60 -18.66 -6.80 -2.48
C ARG A 60 -18.44 -8.13 -1.79
N HIS A 61 -17.89 -8.14 -0.58
CA HIS A 61 -17.71 -9.36 0.21
C HIS A 61 -19.06 -9.97 0.60
N GLN A 62 -20.02 -9.15 1.04
CA GLN A 62 -21.37 -9.60 1.37
C GLN A 62 -22.09 -10.20 0.15
N VAL A 63 -22.07 -9.49 -0.98
CA VAL A 63 -22.65 -9.98 -2.25
C VAL A 63 -22.01 -11.29 -2.67
N LYS A 64 -20.67 -11.39 -2.63
CA LYS A 64 -19.95 -12.63 -2.98
C LYS A 64 -20.31 -13.78 -2.05
N THR A 65 -20.48 -13.49 -0.75
CA THR A 65 -20.89 -14.50 0.24
C THR A 65 -22.30 -15.00 -0.06
N LEU A 66 -23.24 -14.08 -0.32
CA LEU A 66 -24.63 -14.39 -0.68
C LEU A 66 -24.71 -15.25 -1.94
N LEU A 67 -24.00 -14.86 -3.00
CA LEU A 67 -23.95 -15.63 -4.25
C LEU A 67 -23.37 -17.03 -4.04
N ARG A 68 -22.36 -17.18 -3.18
CA ARG A 68 -21.80 -18.50 -2.84
C ARG A 68 -22.81 -19.35 -2.06
N THR A 69 -23.52 -18.76 -1.10
CA THR A 69 -24.54 -19.49 -0.32
C THR A 69 -25.74 -19.89 -1.16
N LEU A 70 -26.18 -19.02 -2.08
CA LEU A 70 -27.32 -19.28 -2.97
C LEU A 70 -26.96 -20.16 -4.17
N GLY A 71 -25.70 -20.14 -4.62
CA GLY A 71 -25.20 -20.98 -5.71
C GLY A 71 -24.65 -22.33 -5.26
N SER A 72 -24.73 -22.65 -3.97
CA SER A 72 -24.47 -24.00 -3.45
C SER A 72 -25.75 -24.83 -3.57
N PHE A 73 -26.12 -25.18 -4.81
CA PHE A 73 -27.08 -26.23 -5.14
C PHE A 73 -26.36 -27.30 -5.98
#